data_AF-A0A7G8DML5-F1
#
_entry.id   AF-A0A7G8DML5-F1
#
_cell.length_a   1.000
_cell.length_b   1.000
_cell.length_c   1.000
_cell.angle_alpha   90.00
_cell.angle_beta   90.00
_cell.angle_gamma   90.00
#
_symmetry.space_group_name_H-M   'P 1'
#
loop_
_entity.id
_entity.type
_entity.pdbx_description
1 polymer ?
#
loop_
_entity_poly.entity_id
_entity_poly.type
_entity_poly.pdbx_seq_one_letter_code
_entity_poly.pdbx_strand_id
1 'polypeptide(L)'
;MLAIKLVASRLSAEDFFAEHLMLLSWFAAAVLLGGLSSPHGSVRADEPKLQTGSRVRYLCSGGERLEATYYQLRDRSLAFVRLRLPEGRELTLPQIASASGARFSAEQDFTWWIKGTSGFLQRRDAQGEWQVTLKDCDSTT
;
A
#
# COMPACT_ATOMS: atom_id res chain seq x y z
N MET A 1 -40.11 6.48 -26.70
CA MET A 1 -39.96 5.07 -26.28
C MET A 1 -39.96 5.07 -24.75
N LEU A 2 -40.99 4.46 -24.15
CA LEU A 2 -41.26 4.10 -22.72
C LEU A 2 -40.54 4.89 -21.60
N ALA A 3 -41.19 5.74 -20.80
CA ALA A 3 -42.28 5.55 -19.82
C ALA A 3 -41.86 4.93 -18.46
N ILE A 4 -42.05 5.75 -17.43
CA ILE A 4 -41.80 5.58 -16.00
C ILE A 4 -42.73 4.53 -15.37
N LYS A 5 -42.25 3.76 -14.39
CA LYS A 5 -43.08 3.36 -13.23
C LYS A 5 -42.22 3.10 -11.99
N LEU A 6 -42.32 4.03 -11.05
CA LEU A 6 -42.01 3.84 -9.63
C LEU A 6 -43.11 2.94 -9.04
N VAL A 7 -42.75 1.88 -8.32
CA VAL A 7 -43.65 1.22 -7.36
C VAL A 7 -42.84 0.96 -6.09
N ALA A 8 -43.28 1.62 -5.01
CA ALA A 8 -42.87 1.35 -3.65
C ALA A 8 -43.99 0.56 -2.97
N SER A 9 -43.69 -0.61 -2.42
CA SER A 9 -44.53 -1.37 -1.47
C SER A 9 -43.57 -2.28 -0.68
N ARG A 10 -43.10 -1.94 0.53
CA ARG A 10 -43.73 -2.16 1.85
C ARG A 10 -44.44 -3.51 2.01
N LEU A 11 -43.96 -4.27 3.00
CA LEU A 11 -44.65 -5.32 3.79
C LEU A 11 -44.94 -6.61 2.99
N SER A 12 -44.87 -7.82 3.51
CA SER A 12 -44.94 -8.35 4.87
C SER A 12 -44.27 -9.74 4.86
N ALA A 13 -43.85 -10.20 6.03
CA ALA A 13 -43.62 -11.61 6.29
C ALA A 13 -44.91 -12.42 6.04
N GLU A 14 -44.79 -13.74 5.88
CA GLU A 14 -45.88 -14.72 5.75
C GLU A 14 -46.37 -15.02 4.32
N ASP A 15 -45.55 -15.66 3.48
CA ASP A 15 -46.08 -16.41 2.31
C ASP A 15 -45.09 -17.47 1.74
N PHE A 16 -44.44 -18.21 2.63
CA PHE A 16 -43.64 -19.39 2.25
C PHE A 16 -43.99 -20.57 3.18
N PHE A 17 -45.30 -20.77 3.38
CA PHE A 17 -45.86 -21.90 4.11
C PHE A 17 -46.37 -22.95 3.11
N ALA A 18 -46.03 -24.20 3.38
CA ALA A 18 -46.45 -25.44 2.70
C ALA A 18 -45.73 -25.77 1.37
N GLU A 19 -45.43 -27.06 1.18
CA GLU A 19 -44.80 -27.70 -0.01
C GLU A 19 -43.28 -27.97 0.00
N HIS A 20 -42.58 -27.88 1.15
CA HIS A 20 -41.31 -28.61 1.32
C HIS A 20 -41.22 -29.33 2.68
N LEU A 21 -42.39 -29.64 3.23
CA LEU A 21 -42.58 -30.39 4.46
C LEU A 21 -42.40 -31.90 4.23
N MET A 22 -41.32 -32.34 3.57
CA MET A 22 -40.99 -33.77 3.46
C MET A 22 -39.52 -34.07 3.11
N LEU A 23 -38.60 -33.13 3.31
CA LEU A 23 -37.16 -33.36 3.07
C LEU A 23 -36.26 -32.94 4.25
N LEU A 24 -36.82 -32.79 5.45
CA LEU A 24 -36.08 -32.47 6.68
C LEU A 24 -35.73 -33.70 7.54
N SER A 25 -35.92 -34.92 7.04
CA SER A 25 -35.67 -36.15 7.80
C SER A 25 -34.36 -36.88 7.47
N TRP A 26 -33.40 -36.22 6.78
CA TRP A 26 -32.15 -36.90 6.39
C TRP A 26 -30.85 -36.10 6.54
N PHE A 27 -30.78 -35.16 7.49
CA PHE A 27 -29.51 -34.49 7.84
C PHE A 27 -29.24 -34.45 9.34
N ALA A 28 -29.46 -35.56 10.06
CA ALA A 28 -29.20 -35.63 11.50
C ALA A 28 -28.22 -36.74 11.94
N ALA A 29 -27.54 -37.45 11.03
CA ALA A 29 -26.67 -38.56 11.43
C ALA A 29 -25.36 -38.61 10.62
N ALA A 30 -24.45 -37.67 10.87
CA ALA A 30 -23.00 -37.83 10.65
C ALA A 30 -22.22 -36.73 11.38
N VAL A 31 -22.50 -36.55 12.67
CA VAL A 31 -21.57 -35.90 13.60
C VAL A 31 -20.82 -37.04 14.29
N LEU A 32 -19.49 -36.93 14.37
CA LEU A 32 -18.49 -37.77 15.07
C LEU A 32 -17.55 -38.55 14.13
N LEU A 33 -16.25 -38.28 14.33
CA LEU A 33 -15.04 -38.89 13.74
C LEU A 33 -14.50 -38.25 12.45
N GLY A 34 -14.15 -36.97 12.55
CA GLY A 34 -13.33 -36.27 11.56
C GLY A 34 -12.47 -35.19 12.20
N GLY A 35 -11.85 -35.48 13.35
CA GLY A 35 -10.83 -34.63 13.96
C GLY A 35 -9.57 -34.62 13.09
N LEU A 36 -9.61 -33.90 11.97
CA LEU A 36 -8.39 -33.42 11.32
C LEU A 36 -7.90 -32.24 12.17
N SER A 37 -7.19 -32.57 13.25
CA SER A 37 -6.23 -31.65 13.82
C SER A 37 -5.19 -31.37 12.74
N SER A 38 -5.46 -30.38 11.87
CA SER A 38 -4.43 -29.78 11.07
C SER A 38 -3.34 -29.35 12.05
N PRO A 39 -2.10 -29.84 11.93
CA PRO A 39 -1.01 -29.13 12.55
C PRO A 39 -1.02 -27.77 11.87
N HIS A 40 -1.54 -26.75 12.57
CA HIS A 40 -1.21 -25.38 12.24
C HIS A 40 0.29 -25.31 12.39
N GLY A 41 1.00 -25.56 11.29
CA GLY A 41 2.43 -25.39 11.23
C GLY A 41 2.68 -23.98 11.71
N SER A 42 3.35 -23.85 12.86
CA SER A 42 3.81 -22.56 13.34
C SER A 42 4.71 -22.01 12.24
N VAL A 43 4.19 -21.12 11.41
CA VAL A 43 5.01 -20.33 10.49
C VAL A 43 5.89 -19.49 11.39
N ARG A 44 7.14 -19.91 11.58
CA ARG A 44 8.14 -19.04 12.18
C ARG A 44 8.38 -17.94 11.17
N ALA A 45 7.85 -16.76 11.44
CA ALA A 45 8.25 -15.57 10.72
C ALA A 45 9.74 -15.34 11.03
N ASP A 46 10.58 -15.38 10.00
CA ASP A 46 11.96 -14.95 10.13
C ASP A 46 11.96 -13.46 10.53
N GLU A 47 12.85 -13.09 11.46
CA GLU A 47 12.98 -11.69 11.87
C GLU A 47 13.41 -10.83 10.68
N PRO A 48 12.70 -9.72 10.38
CA PRO A 48 13.07 -8.81 9.31
C PRO A 48 14.48 -8.23 9.52
N LYS A 49 15.44 -8.67 8.70
CA LYS A 49 16.82 -8.15 8.75
C LYS A 49 16.98 -6.98 7.80
N LEU A 50 17.36 -5.83 8.35
CA LEU A 50 17.66 -4.64 7.58
C LEU A 50 18.96 -4.80 6.79
N GLN A 51 18.93 -4.38 5.53
CA GLN A 51 20.08 -4.15 4.68
C GLN A 51 20.16 -2.67 4.35
N THR A 52 21.19 -2.00 4.85
CA THR A 52 21.48 -0.62 4.47
C THR A 52 22.10 -0.60 3.08
N GLY A 53 21.48 0.13 2.18
CA GLY A 53 21.98 0.41 0.84
C GLY A 53 22.90 1.64 0.82
N SER A 54 23.20 2.10 -0.38
CA SER A 54 24.13 3.21 -0.61
C SER A 54 23.55 4.57 -0.21
N ARG A 55 24.43 5.44 0.31
CA ARG A 55 24.17 6.87 0.45
C ARG A 55 24.51 7.56 -0.86
N VAL A 56 23.57 8.32 -1.40
CA VAL A 56 23.68 9.06 -2.65
C VAL A 56 23.46 10.54 -2.38
N ARG A 57 24.33 11.39 -2.94
CA ARG A 57 24.17 12.85 -2.92
C ARG A 57 23.61 13.30 -4.26
N TYR A 58 22.67 14.23 -4.22
CA TYR A 58 22.07 14.85 -5.40
C TYR A 58 22.31 16.36 -5.37
N LEU A 59 22.57 16.93 -6.55
CA LEU A 59 22.58 18.37 -6.80
C LEU A 59 21.36 18.71 -7.64
N CYS A 60 20.49 19.55 -7.10
CA CYS A 60 19.28 20.01 -7.78
C CYS A 60 19.54 21.30 -8.54
N SER A 61 18.67 21.61 -9.52
CA SER A 61 18.84 22.79 -10.40
C SER A 61 18.88 24.15 -9.69
N GLY A 62 18.35 24.28 -8.47
CA GLY A 62 18.48 25.50 -7.65
C GLY A 62 19.79 25.59 -6.86
N GLY A 63 20.70 24.61 -7.04
CA GLY A 63 21.96 24.51 -6.31
C GLY A 63 21.82 23.83 -4.94
N GLU A 64 20.62 23.41 -4.56
CA GLU A 64 20.37 22.71 -3.31
C GLU A 64 20.90 21.28 -3.35
N ARG A 65 21.29 20.78 -2.17
CA ARG A 65 21.82 19.42 -2.01
C ARG A 65 20.86 18.57 -1.21
N LEU A 66 20.56 17.39 -1.75
CA LEU A 66 19.74 16.37 -1.11
C LEU A 66 20.60 15.12 -0.89
N GLU A 67 20.58 14.55 0.32
CA GLU A 67 21.22 13.26 0.59
C GLU A 67 20.15 12.19 0.78
N ALA A 68 20.27 11.08 0.06
CA ALA A 68 19.38 9.94 0.17
C ALA A 68 20.15 8.70 0.63
N THR A 69 19.72 8.07 1.70
CA THR A 69 20.21 6.74 2.11
C THR A 69 19.11 5.73 1.87
N TYR A 70 19.35 4.77 0.99
CA TYR A 70 18.36 3.75 0.63
C TYR A 70 18.50 2.54 1.54
N TYR A 71 17.37 1.95 1.92
CA TYR A 71 17.30 0.79 2.78
C TYR A 71 16.33 -0.23 2.19
N GLN A 72 16.61 -1.50 2.45
CA GLN A 72 15.71 -2.59 2.12
C GLN A 72 15.82 -3.69 3.15
N LEU A 73 14.76 -4.48 3.32
CA LEU A 73 14.86 -5.73 4.05
C LEU A 73 15.57 -6.79 3.18
N ARG A 74 16.24 -7.74 3.81
CA ARG A 74 16.97 -8.81 3.10
C ARG A 74 16.07 -9.69 2.23
N ASP A 75 14.84 -9.92 2.66
CA ASP A 75 13.80 -10.63 1.93
C ASP A 75 13.13 -9.76 0.84
N ARG A 76 13.52 -8.49 0.73
CA ARG A 76 13.01 -7.47 -0.21
C ARG A 76 11.52 -7.17 -0.05
N SER A 77 10.91 -7.55 1.07
CA SER A 77 9.49 -7.31 1.32
C SER A 77 9.18 -5.83 1.56
N LEU A 78 10.16 -5.05 1.99
CA LEU A 78 10.05 -3.61 2.22
C LEU A 78 11.33 -2.89 1.82
N ALA A 79 11.16 -1.74 1.19
CA ALA A 79 12.24 -0.78 0.93
C ALA A 79 11.78 0.63 1.32
N PHE A 80 12.73 1.45 1.76
CA PHE A 80 12.48 2.83 2.15
C PHE A 80 13.72 3.68 1.93
N VAL A 81 13.54 4.99 1.91
CA VAL A 81 14.63 5.95 1.80
C VAL A 81 14.59 6.88 3.00
N ARG A 82 15.76 7.20 3.54
CA ARG A 82 15.94 8.34 4.44
C ARG A 82 16.57 9.49 3.68
N LEU A 83 15.83 10.57 3.54
CA LEU A 83 16.26 11.81 2.91
C LEU A 83 16.72 12.80 3.97
N ARG A 84 17.81 13.51 3.70
CA ARG A 84 18.20 14.71 4.43
C ARG A 84 18.07 15.89 3.49
N LEU A 85 17.08 16.73 3.77
CA LEU A 85 16.72 17.89 2.97
C LEU A 85 17.73 19.05 3.16
N PRO A 86 17.77 20.02 2.25
CA PRO A 86 18.64 21.20 2.36
C PRO A 86 18.43 21.99 3.65
N GLU A 87 17.19 22.06 4.15
CA GLU A 87 16.85 22.69 5.42
C GLU A 87 17.30 21.91 6.68
N GLY A 88 17.94 20.75 6.50
CA GLY A 88 18.39 19.88 7.59
C GLY A 88 17.33 18.93 8.12
N ARG A 89 16.07 19.03 7.64
CA ARG A 89 14.98 18.10 7.97
C ARG A 89 15.28 16.71 7.40
N GLU A 90 15.07 15.68 8.21
CA GLU A 90 15.09 14.29 7.73
C GLU A 90 13.68 13.77 7.44
N LEU A 91 13.53 13.01 6.36
CA LEU A 91 12.29 12.34 5.97
C LEU A 91 12.57 10.85 5.74
N THR A 92 11.70 9.99 6.25
CA THR A 92 11.74 8.55 5.94
C THR A 92 10.50 8.21 5.12
N LEU A 93 10.71 7.76 3.88
CA LEU A 93 9.63 7.50 2.94
C LEU A 93 9.66 6.01 2.50
N PRO A 94 8.56 5.26 2.65
CA PRO A 94 8.48 3.90 2.13
C PRO A 94 8.41 3.92 0.60
N GLN A 95 8.92 2.87 -0.04
CA GLN A 95 8.77 2.68 -1.48
C GLN A 95 7.32 2.32 -1.80
N ILE A 96 6.77 2.93 -2.84
CA ILE A 96 5.45 2.62 -3.38
C ILE A 96 5.56 2.16 -4.84
N ALA A 97 4.53 1.47 -5.32
CA ALA A 97 4.46 1.06 -6.71
C ALA A 97 4.46 2.29 -7.66
N SER A 98 5.20 2.20 -8.75
CA SER A 98 5.27 3.24 -9.78
C SER A 98 5.44 2.64 -11.17
N ALA A 99 4.87 3.31 -12.18
CA ALA A 99 4.96 2.87 -13.57
C ALA A 99 6.40 2.88 -14.12
N SER A 100 7.25 3.81 -13.65
CA SER A 100 8.66 3.87 -14.01
C SER A 100 9.49 4.41 -12.87
N GLY A 101 10.75 3.98 -12.80
CA GLY A 101 11.66 4.38 -11.72
C GLY A 101 11.24 3.84 -10.36
N ALA A 102 11.83 4.39 -9.31
CA ALA A 102 11.46 4.09 -7.93
C ALA A 102 10.84 5.32 -7.29
N ARG A 103 9.62 5.15 -6.76
CA ARG A 103 8.90 6.21 -6.04
C ARG A 103 8.82 5.86 -4.57
N PHE A 104 9.11 6.84 -3.73
CA PHE A 104 9.01 6.76 -2.28
C PHE A 104 8.05 7.85 -1.82
N SER A 105 7.05 7.51 -1.02
CA SER A 105 6.03 8.49 -0.64
C SER A 105 5.45 8.20 0.73
N ALA A 106 5.25 9.27 1.50
CA ALA A 106 4.26 9.30 2.57
C ALA A 106 3.04 9.96 1.93
N GLU A 107 2.01 9.17 1.62
CA GLU A 107 0.95 9.49 0.63
C GLU A 107 0.28 10.87 0.78
N GLN A 108 0.33 11.45 1.98
CA GLN A 108 -0.29 12.72 2.32
C GLN A 108 0.66 13.93 2.26
N ASP A 109 1.98 13.73 2.29
CA ASP A 109 2.90 14.86 2.55
C ASP A 109 3.98 15.01 1.50
N PHE A 110 4.67 13.91 1.14
CA PHE A 110 5.92 13.95 0.39
C PHE A 110 6.02 12.82 -0.63
N THR A 111 6.63 13.12 -1.77
CA THR A 111 7.00 12.11 -2.77
C THR A 111 8.40 12.39 -3.29
N TRP A 112 9.29 11.41 -3.16
CA TRP A 112 10.59 11.37 -3.81
C TRP A 112 10.55 10.36 -4.95
N TRP A 113 10.80 10.82 -6.19
CA TRP A 113 10.74 9.94 -7.35
C TRP A 113 12.05 9.99 -8.12
N ILE A 114 12.72 8.84 -8.24
CA ILE A 114 13.95 8.68 -9.01
C ILE A 114 13.71 7.91 -10.30
N LYS A 115 14.40 8.34 -11.37
CA LYS A 115 14.45 7.68 -12.68
C LYS A 115 15.90 7.73 -13.17
N GLY A 116 16.55 6.56 -13.23
CA GLY A 116 17.98 6.50 -13.52
C GLY A 116 18.79 7.20 -12.43
N THR A 117 19.61 8.17 -12.82
CA THR A 117 20.47 8.97 -11.92
C THR A 117 19.83 10.28 -11.46
N SER A 118 18.62 10.60 -11.94
CA SER A 118 17.93 11.85 -11.64
C SER A 118 16.68 11.62 -10.78
N GLY A 119 16.25 12.65 -10.07
CA GLY A 119 15.02 12.61 -9.29
C GLY A 119 14.45 13.99 -8.96
N PHE A 120 13.28 13.99 -8.34
CA PHE A 120 12.63 15.20 -7.85
C PHE A 120 11.82 14.93 -6.58
N LEU A 121 11.71 15.95 -5.73
CA LEU A 121 10.92 15.93 -4.51
C LEU A 121 9.67 16.79 -4.68
N GLN A 122 8.52 16.22 -4.31
CA GLN A 122 7.25 16.92 -4.22
C GLN A 122 6.77 16.97 -2.78
N ARG A 123 6.06 18.05 -2.45
CA ARG A 123 5.35 18.25 -1.18
C ARG A 123 3.91 18.66 -1.47
N ARG A 124 2.95 18.20 -0.68
CA ARG A 124 1.59 18.77 -0.72
C ARG A 124 1.57 20.13 -0.03
N ASP A 125 0.93 21.11 -0.66
CA ASP A 125 0.65 22.40 -0.03
C ASP A 125 -0.60 22.35 0.87
N ALA A 126 -0.98 23.50 1.43
CA ALA A 126 -2.13 23.62 2.33
C ALA A 126 -3.47 23.36 1.62
N GLN A 127 -3.51 23.43 0.28
CA GLN A 127 -4.67 23.14 -0.55
C GLN A 127 -4.71 21.66 -0.97
N GLY A 128 -3.67 20.89 -0.61
CA GLY A 128 -3.52 19.50 -0.98
C GLY A 128 -2.95 19.30 -2.38
N GLU A 129 -2.49 20.36 -3.05
CA GLU A 129 -1.90 20.26 -4.38
C GLU A 129 -0.42 19.89 -4.31
N TRP A 130 0.03 19.10 -5.28
CA TRP A 130 1.42 18.66 -5.33
C TRP A 130 2.33 19.74 -5.92
N GLN A 131 3.28 20.21 -5.13
CA GLN A 131 4.28 21.18 -5.55
C GLN A 131 5.66 20.52 -5.65
N VAL A 132 6.38 20.73 -6.74
CA VAL A 132 7.77 20.27 -6.88
C VAL A 132 8.66 21.24 -6.09
N THR A 133 9.24 20.75 -5.00
CA THR A 133 10.11 21.57 -4.13
C THR A 133 11.58 21.45 -4.48
N LEU A 134 12.00 20.30 -5.03
CA LEU A 134 13.34 20.09 -5.56
C LEU A 134 13.21 19.43 -6.93
N LYS A 135 13.78 20.03 -7.96
CA LYS A 135 13.67 19.57 -9.35
C LYS A 135 15.04 19.29 -9.95
N ASP A 136 15.07 18.37 -10.91
CA ASP A 136 16.26 18.01 -11.69
C ASP A 136 17.45 17.71 -10.77
N CYS A 137 17.22 16.84 -9.78
CA CYS A 137 18.23 16.46 -8.81
C CYS A 137 19.03 15.29 -9.37
N ASP A 138 20.25 15.58 -9.84
CA ASP A 138 21.14 14.58 -10.43
C ASP A 138 22.15 14.06 -9.42
N SER A 139 22.39 12.76 -9.42
CA SER A 139 23.33 12.13 -8.51
C SER A 139 24.75 12.61 -8.81
N THR A 140 25.40 13.19 -7.80
CA THR A 140 26.81 13.52 -7.84
C THR A 140 27.57 12.36 -7.19
N THR A 141 28.10 11.47 -8.03
CA THR A 141 28.99 10.39 -7.59
C THR A 141 30.29 10.97 -7.03
#